data_AF-A0A2J8FZJ7-F1
#
_entry.id   AF-A0A2J8FZJ7-F1
#
_cell.length_a   1.000
_cell.length_b   1.000
_cell.length_c   1.000
_cell.angle_alpha   90.00
_cell.angle_beta   90.00
_cell.angle_gamma   90.00
#
_symmetry.space_group_name_H-M   'P 1'
#
loop_
_entity.id
_entity.type
_entity.pdbx_description
1 polymer ?
#
loop_
_entity_poly.entity_id
_entity_poly.type
_entity_poly.pdbx_seq_one_letter_code
_entity_poly.pdbx_strand_id
1 'polypeptide(L)'
;MDINDIATKAAAKIDAARDAKVNAVKNAAASGVELQEAAQLLAAAEQKYAKDYQAALRADWTESDLRGFGLDAPNKKAGGRPRGTKAARQGKAADETPRENELVDATASTNM
;
A
#
# COMPACT_ATOMS: atom_id res chain seq x y z
N MET A 1 12.23 -24.63 48.08
CA MET A 1 12.09 -24.27 46.67
C MET A 1 13.45 -23.80 46.20
N ASP A 2 14.04 -24.47 45.22
CA ASP A 2 15.41 -24.18 44.77
C ASP A 2 15.43 -22.92 43.88
N ILE A 3 16.56 -22.21 43.86
CA ILE A 3 16.75 -21.04 43.01
C ILE A 3 16.62 -21.38 41.53
N ASN A 4 17.02 -22.61 41.14
CA ASN A 4 16.85 -23.11 39.78
C ASN A 4 15.36 -23.28 39.42
N ASP A 5 14.54 -23.79 40.35
CA ASP A 5 13.08 -23.94 40.13
C ASP A 5 12.41 -22.59 39.90
N ILE A 6 12.83 -21.55 40.61
CA ILE A 6 12.30 -20.18 40.45
C ILE A 6 12.70 -19.61 39.09
N ALA A 7 13.96 -19.78 38.68
CA ALA A 7 14.46 -19.33 37.39
C ALA A 7 13.72 -20.02 36.23
N THR A 8 13.50 -21.33 36.31
CA THR A 8 12.74 -22.09 35.30
C THR A 8 11.30 -21.60 35.18
N LYS A 9 10.62 -21.34 36.31
CA LYS A 9 9.25 -20.81 36.30
C LYS A 9 9.17 -19.39 35.73
N ALA A 10 10.15 -18.54 36.04
CA ALA A 10 10.22 -17.19 35.48
C ALA A 10 10.44 -17.22 33.97
N ALA A 11 11.37 -18.05 33.49
CA ALA A 11 11.64 -18.23 32.06
C ALA A 11 10.39 -18.73 31.31
N ALA A 12 9.74 -19.79 31.80
CA ALA A 12 8.52 -20.32 31.19
C ALA A 12 7.40 -19.28 31.08
N LYS A 13 7.27 -18.39 32.08
CA LYS A 13 6.29 -17.30 32.04
C LYS A 13 6.62 -16.25 30.97
N ILE A 14 7.90 -15.91 30.82
CA ILE A 14 8.36 -14.97 29.79
C ILE A 14 8.14 -15.56 28.41
N ASP A 15 8.50 -16.84 28.21
CA ASP A 15 8.33 -17.53 26.94
C ASP A 15 6.86 -17.62 26.54
N ALA A 16 5.97 -18.00 27.46
CA ALA A 16 4.53 -18.00 27.20
C ALA A 16 3.99 -16.61 26.79
N ALA A 17 4.45 -15.55 27.46
CA ALA A 17 4.05 -14.18 27.11
C ALA A 17 4.62 -13.73 25.76
N ARG A 18 5.84 -14.16 25.42
CA ARG A 18 6.46 -13.91 24.13
C ARG A 18 5.69 -14.63 23.02
N ASP A 19 5.38 -15.90 23.21
CA ASP A 19 4.66 -16.71 22.22
C ASP A 19 3.28 -16.14 21.93
N ALA A 20 2.55 -15.70 22.96
CA ALA A 20 1.26 -15.03 22.78
C ALA A 20 1.39 -13.76 21.92
N LYS A 21 2.39 -12.92 22.17
CA LYS A 21 2.66 -11.71 21.38
C LYS A 21 3.04 -12.03 19.94
N VAL A 22 3.93 -13.00 19.74
CA VAL A 22 4.36 -13.44 18.41
C VAL A 22 3.19 -14.02 17.62
N ASN A 23 2.34 -14.84 18.25
CA ASN A 23 1.17 -15.42 17.61
C ASN A 23 0.13 -14.35 17.25
N ALA A 24 -0.09 -13.34 18.10
CA ALA A 24 -0.95 -12.22 17.76
C ALA A 24 -0.47 -11.47 16.50
N VAL A 25 0.84 -11.23 16.38
CA VAL A 25 1.42 -10.60 15.18
C VAL A 25 1.29 -11.50 13.95
N LYS A 26 1.54 -12.80 14.07
CA LYS A 26 1.36 -13.75 12.96
C LYS A 26 -0.08 -13.77 12.47
N ASN A 27 -1.05 -13.80 13.37
CA ASN A 27 -2.47 -13.79 13.03
C ASN A 27 -2.86 -12.48 12.34
N ALA A 28 -2.40 -11.35 12.86
CA ALA A 28 -2.62 -10.05 12.23
C ALA A 28 -2.03 -10.00 10.82
N ALA A 29 -0.80 -10.49 10.63
CA ALA A 29 -0.16 -10.57 9.31
C ALA A 29 -0.94 -11.47 8.33
N ALA A 30 -1.37 -12.65 8.78
CA ALA A 30 -2.20 -13.56 7.98
C ALA A 30 -3.52 -12.89 7.56
N SER A 31 -4.24 -12.29 8.51
CA SER A 31 -5.49 -11.57 8.21
C SER A 31 -5.26 -10.35 7.29
N GLY A 32 -4.07 -9.74 7.34
CA GLY A 32 -3.70 -8.64 6.45
C GLY A 32 -3.53 -9.10 5.00
N VAL A 33 -2.97 -10.30 4.78
CA VAL A 33 -2.87 -10.91 3.45
C VAL A 33 -4.27 -11.23 2.92
N GLU A 34 -5.12 -11.87 3.72
CA GLU A 34 -6.51 -12.19 3.35
C GLU A 34 -7.29 -10.92 2.99
N LEU A 35 -7.12 -9.84 3.76
CA LEU A 35 -7.74 -8.54 3.46
C LEU A 35 -7.27 -7.97 2.12
N GLN A 36 -5.97 -8.06 1.83
CA GLN A 36 -5.41 -7.58 0.57
C GLN A 36 -5.91 -8.38 -0.63
N GLU A 37 -6.01 -9.71 -0.49
CA GLU A 37 -6.57 -10.59 -1.53
C GLU A 37 -8.06 -10.29 -1.77
N ALA A 38 -8.84 -10.16 -0.69
CA ALA A 38 -10.25 -9.79 -0.79
C ALA A 38 -10.43 -8.41 -1.43
N ALA A 39 -9.57 -7.44 -1.13
CA ALA A 39 -9.60 -6.12 -1.76
C ALA A 39 -9.30 -6.20 -3.27
N GLN A 40 -8.39 -7.07 -3.71
CA GLN A 40 -8.11 -7.28 -5.14
C GLN A 40 -9.31 -7.92 -5.84
N LEU A 41 -9.92 -8.94 -5.24
CA LEU A 41 -11.12 -9.59 -5.77
C LEU A 41 -12.29 -8.61 -5.85
N LEU A 42 -12.49 -7.80 -4.81
CA LEU A 42 -13.50 -6.75 -4.80
C LEU A 42 -13.24 -5.74 -5.92
N ALA A 43 -12.01 -5.26 -6.08
CA ALA A 43 -11.68 -4.30 -7.13
C ALA A 43 -11.93 -4.88 -8.54
N ALA A 44 -11.62 -6.16 -8.76
CA ALA A 44 -11.92 -6.84 -10.02
C ALA A 44 -13.43 -6.97 -10.27
N ALA A 45 -14.18 -7.36 -9.24
CA ALA A 45 -15.65 -7.47 -9.29
C ALA A 45 -16.31 -6.10 -9.54
N GLU A 46 -15.86 -5.05 -8.85
CA GLU A 46 -16.33 -3.67 -9.05
C GLU A 46 -16.09 -3.21 -10.50
N GLN A 47 -14.90 -3.46 -11.06
CA GLN A 47 -14.59 -3.11 -12.43
C GLN A 47 -15.47 -3.87 -13.43
N LYS A 48 -15.69 -5.17 -13.21
CA LYS A 48 -16.57 -5.97 -14.06
C LYS A 48 -18.01 -5.46 -13.99
N TYR A 49 -18.54 -5.25 -12.79
CA TYR A 49 -19.88 -4.74 -12.57
C TYR A 49 -20.07 -3.39 -13.27
N ALA A 50 -19.11 -2.49 -13.14
CA ALA A 50 -19.20 -1.18 -13.77
C ALA A 50 -19.23 -1.29 -15.31
N LYS A 51 -18.46 -2.20 -15.92
CA LYS A 51 -18.50 -2.46 -17.36
C LYS A 51 -19.85 -3.01 -17.80
N ASP A 52 -20.39 -3.99 -17.08
CA ASP A 52 -21.65 -4.64 -17.40
C ASP A 52 -22.84 -3.67 -17.24
N TYR A 53 -22.85 -2.86 -16.17
CA TYR A 53 -23.83 -1.79 -15.98
C TYR A 53 -23.82 -0.79 -17.14
N GLN A 54 -22.62 -0.37 -17.58
CA GLN A 54 -22.48 0.52 -18.74
C GLN A 54 -22.85 -0.15 -20.07
N ALA A 55 -22.73 -1.47 -20.19
CA ALA A 55 -23.22 -2.20 -21.36
C ALA A 55 -24.75 -2.21 -21.39
N ALA A 56 -25.40 -2.37 -20.23
CA ALA A 56 -26.85 -2.26 -20.13
C ALA A 56 -27.35 -0.86 -20.53
N LEU A 57 -26.70 0.21 -20.06
CA LEU A 57 -27.04 1.57 -20.49
C LEU A 57 -26.87 1.81 -21.99
N ARG A 58 -25.89 1.15 -22.64
CA ARG A 58 -25.71 1.21 -24.10
C ARG A 58 -26.72 0.37 -24.88
N ALA A 59 -27.38 -0.57 -24.22
CA ALA A 59 -28.46 -1.37 -24.76
C ALA A 59 -29.84 -0.74 -24.47
N ASP A 60 -29.87 0.60 -24.38
CA ASP A 60 -31.06 1.43 -24.18
C ASP A 60 -31.83 1.21 -22.85
N TRP A 61 -31.22 0.55 -21.86
CA TRP A 61 -31.77 0.55 -20.50
C TRP A 61 -31.48 1.85 -19.78
N THR A 62 -32.46 2.38 -19.04
CA THR A 62 -32.24 3.57 -18.21
C THR A 62 -31.74 3.19 -16.81
N GLU A 63 -31.11 4.14 -16.11
CA GLU A 63 -30.73 3.92 -14.70
C GLU A 63 -31.95 3.63 -13.80
N SER A 64 -33.14 4.13 -14.14
CA SER A 64 -34.36 3.84 -13.39
C SER A 64 -34.81 2.38 -13.58
N ASP A 65 -34.69 1.85 -14.80
CA ASP A 65 -35.03 0.44 -15.07
C ASP A 65 -34.08 -0.48 -14.31
N LEU A 66 -32.78 -0.20 -14.36
CA LEU A 66 -31.76 -0.97 -13.63
C LEU A 66 -31.99 -0.93 -12.13
N ARG A 67 -32.31 0.25 -11.58
CA ARG A 67 -32.68 0.38 -10.17
C ARG A 67 -33.97 -0.38 -9.83
N GLY A 68 -34.94 -0.40 -10.76
CA GLY A 68 -36.15 -1.22 -10.65
C GLY A 68 -35.86 -2.72 -10.54
N PHE A 69 -34.74 -3.18 -11.11
CA PHE A 69 -34.23 -4.56 -10.95
C PHE A 69 -33.34 -4.75 -9.71
N GLY A 70 -33.13 -3.71 -8.89
CA GLY A 70 -32.24 -3.75 -7.73
C GLY A 70 -30.74 -3.62 -8.09
N LEU A 71 -30.42 -3.17 -9.30
CA LEU A 71 -29.05 -2.87 -9.71
C LEU A 71 -28.73 -1.41 -9.46
N ASP A 72 -27.94 -1.16 -8.43
CA ASP A 72 -27.47 0.19 -8.11
C ASP A 72 -26.31 0.63 -9.00
N ALA A 73 -26.23 1.93 -9.26
CA ALA A 73 -25.12 2.49 -10.02
C ALA A 73 -23.77 2.17 -9.34
N PRO A 74 -22.75 1.76 -10.10
CA PRO A 74 -21.44 1.46 -9.54
C PRO A 74 -20.82 2.70 -8.89
N ASN A 75 -20.35 2.57 -7.66
CA ASN A 75 -19.69 3.66 -6.90
C ASN A 75 -18.48 4.26 -7.62
N LYS A 76 -17.78 3.45 -8.43
CA LYS A 76 -16.69 3.88 -9.29
C LYS A 76 -17.15 3.78 -10.75
N LYS A 77 -17.07 4.89 -11.48
CA LYS A 77 -17.36 4.89 -12.92
C LYS A 77 -16.43 3.90 -13.62
N ALA A 78 -16.96 3.09 -14.52
CA ALA A 78 -16.20 2.12 -15.31
C ALA A 78 -15.15 2.84 -16.15
N GLY A 79 -13.94 3.04 -15.61
CA GLY A 79 -12.76 3.53 -16.32
C GLY A 79 -13.01 4.69 -17.30
N GLY A 80 -13.32 5.88 -16.79
CA GLY A 80 -13.03 7.09 -17.56
C GLY A 80 -11.52 7.27 -17.67
N ARG A 81 -10.99 7.37 -18.90
CA ARG A 81 -9.56 7.58 -19.23
C ARG A 81 -8.88 8.44 -18.15
N PRO A 82 -7.72 8.03 -17.58
CA PRO A 82 -6.97 8.89 -16.68
C PRO A 82 -6.79 10.24 -17.37
N ARG A 83 -7.24 11.33 -16.72
CA ARG A 83 -6.91 12.68 -17.19
C ARG A 83 -5.39 12.79 -17.08
N GLY A 84 -4.70 12.53 -18.18
CA GLY A 84 -3.26 12.56 -18.25
C GLY A 84 -2.76 13.87 -17.65
N THR A 85 -1.98 13.77 -16.59
CA THR A 85 -1.22 14.88 -16.05
C THR A 85 -0.36 15.39 -17.20
N LYS A 86 -0.65 16.61 -17.68
CA LYS A 86 0.24 17.32 -18.59
C LYS A 86 1.56 17.49 -17.87
N ALA A 87 2.51 16.59 -18.09
CA ALA A 87 3.90 16.82 -17.77
C ALA A 87 4.35 17.98 -18.66
N ALA A 88 4.41 19.17 -18.08
CA ALA A 88 4.98 20.34 -18.70
C ALA A 88 6.45 20.03 -19.02
N ARG A 89 6.75 19.95 -20.31
CA ARG A 89 8.12 20.05 -20.81
C ARG A 89 8.59 21.48 -20.54
N GLN A 90 9.58 21.66 -19.66
CA GLN A 90 10.45 22.83 -19.72
C GLN A 90 11.91 22.39 -19.83
N GLY A 91 12.37 22.55 -21.08
CA GLY A 91 13.67 23.03 -21.53
C GLY A 91 14.84 23.08 -20.55
N LYS A 92 15.91 22.43 -21.02
CA LYS A 92 17.29 22.48 -20.58
C LYS A 92 17.99 23.79 -21.04
N ALA A 93 18.95 24.23 -20.22
CA ALA A 93 20.19 24.99 -20.53
C ALA A 93 20.21 26.54 -20.42
N ALA A 94 20.99 27.03 -19.44
CA ALA A 94 22.18 27.89 -19.57
C ALA A 94 22.61 28.26 -18.12
N ASP A 95 23.65 27.63 -17.55
CA ASP A 95 25.07 28.04 -17.61
C ASP A 95 25.33 29.39 -16.92
N GLU A 96 25.87 29.34 -15.69
CA GLU A 96 26.77 30.33 -15.10
C GLU A 96 27.23 29.85 -13.70
N THR A 97 28.46 29.33 -13.65
CA THR A 97 29.35 29.37 -12.47
C THR A 97 30.61 30.09 -12.93
N PRO A 98 31.22 31.00 -12.15
CA PRO A 98 31.92 30.58 -10.93
C PRO A 98 32.00 31.62 -9.80
N ARG A 99 32.07 31.19 -8.54
CA ARG A 99 32.85 31.91 -7.53
C ARG A 99 33.59 30.94 -6.62
N GLU A 100 34.89 31.00 -6.80
CA GLU A 100 35.96 30.46 -5.99
C GLU A 100 35.84 30.98 -4.54
N ASN A 101 36.04 30.08 -3.58
CA ASN A 101 36.85 30.40 -2.42
C ASN A 101 37.50 29.10 -1.92
N GLU A 102 38.79 29.04 -2.18
CA GLU A 102 39.77 28.05 -1.76
C GLU A 102 40.14 28.23 -0.27
N LEU A 103 40.95 27.28 0.24
CA LEU A 103 41.66 27.21 1.54
C LEU A 103 40.82 26.64 2.71
N VAL A 104 41.14 25.48 3.31
CA VAL A 104 42.45 24.86 3.62
C VAL A 104 42.22 23.33 3.70
N ASP A 105 42.89 22.50 2.92
CA ASP A 105 44.28 22.03 3.10
C ASP A 105 44.49 21.21 4.39
N ALA A 106 44.50 19.89 4.26
CA ALA A 106 45.33 18.96 5.04
C ALA A 106 45.21 17.56 4.43
N THR A 107 46.17 17.31 3.56
CA THR A 107 46.52 16.03 2.97
C THR A 107 47.05 15.02 4.01
N ALA A 108 46.97 13.76 3.61
CA ALA A 108 47.91 12.68 3.89
C ALA A 108 47.89 11.97 5.27
N SER A 109 47.69 10.65 5.15
CA SER A 109 48.47 9.58 5.76
C SER A 109 48.61 9.52 7.28
N THR A 110 48.35 8.32 7.84
CA THR A 110 49.37 7.49 8.54
C THR A 110 48.69 6.46 9.43
N ASN A 111 48.99 5.17 9.16
CA ASN A 111 49.24 4.00 10.03
C ASN A 111 48.36 3.78 11.30
N MET A 112 48.03 2.54 11.70
CA MET A 112 48.84 1.31 11.72
C MET A 112 47.93 0.10 11.93
#